data_AF-A0A960SS86-F1
#
_entry.id   AF-A0A960SS86-F1
#
_cell.length_a   1.000
_cell.length_b   1.000
_cell.length_c   1.000
_cell.angle_alpha   90.00
_cell.angle_beta   90.00
_cell.angle_gamma   90.00
#
_symmetry.space_group_name_H-M   'P 1'
#
loop_
_entity.id
_entity.type
_entity.pdbx_description
1 polymer ?
#
loop_
_entity_poly.entity_id
_entity_poly.type
_entity_poly.pdbx_seq_one_letter_code
_entity_poly.pdbx_strand_id
1 'polypeptide(L)'
;TPSVKKQVQDDFLAGELQVICATNAFGMGVDKEDVRLVIHADTPGSLENYLQEAGRAGRDNQRAECVLLYDEADCEEQFRLGAGSELSRRDIAQILRGLRKAARGGKDEVVLTTGEILRDEDVETDIALEDRSADTKVRTAISWLERAGFLQRDENVTQVFQARPLVRDLEEAASLMRPLNLSNREQALWLSILREMMNADAATSLAVDQLALLPELLRYREAGPEPANPEYVSNKVLRVLGDMARAGLLKRDLLLNAFVRHKVADHSRLRLDRVLRFDGQLVNLLADEEPDPEGWMPLNLRLLNQRLSEAAGRDPSDPGVPGDTPSTTIPACSLEMVRALLKSLSEDGRGLAGTHGSIDLRFGSRDSYRVRVRRPWDAIRELADKRRRVASLVCDTLLAKIAPETPPRAEVLVEFSFDELRVVVERDQALRADLKDLDAALERALMFLHEQRVIVLQQGLAVFRSAMRIRLQPD
;
A
#
# COMPACT_ATOMS: atom_id res chain seq x y z
N THR A 1 -15.07 21.33 -39.88
CA THR A 1 -13.81 22.04 -40.19
C THR A 1 -13.60 23.15 -39.17
N PRO A 2 -12.35 23.62 -38.95
CA PRO A 2 -12.07 24.72 -38.02
C PRO A 2 -12.89 25.99 -38.30
N SER A 3 -13.21 26.26 -39.57
CA SER A 3 -14.05 27.39 -39.99
C SER A 3 -15.49 27.30 -39.47
N VAL A 4 -16.11 26.12 -39.55
CA VAL A 4 -17.49 25.89 -39.08
C VAL A 4 -17.57 25.96 -37.55
N LYS A 5 -16.55 25.43 -36.83
CA LYS A 5 -16.49 25.53 -35.37
C LYS A 5 -16.48 26.99 -34.90
N LYS A 6 -15.70 27.83 -35.58
CA LYS A 6 -15.60 29.26 -35.28
C LYS A 6 -16.91 29.99 -35.56
N GLN A 7 -17.54 29.73 -36.70
CA GLN A 7 -18.82 30.34 -37.06
C GLN A 7 -19.92 30.01 -36.04
N VAL A 8 -20.08 28.74 -35.66
CA VAL A 8 -21.06 28.34 -34.63
C VAL A 8 -20.80 29.01 -33.27
N GLN A 9 -19.53 29.20 -32.91
CA GLN A 9 -19.17 29.91 -31.69
C GLN A 9 -19.51 31.40 -31.78
N ASP A 10 -19.18 32.06 -32.89
CA ASP A 10 -19.45 33.47 -33.12
C ASP A 10 -20.96 33.75 -33.14
N ASP A 11 -21.75 32.91 -33.84
CA ASP A 11 -23.21 33.03 -33.95
C ASP A 11 -23.90 32.85 -32.57
N PHE A 12 -23.36 31.97 -31.71
CA PHE A 12 -23.87 31.78 -30.35
C PHE A 12 -23.49 32.91 -29.40
N LEU A 13 -22.28 33.46 -29.52
CA LEU A 13 -21.87 34.65 -28.77
C LEU A 13 -22.73 35.86 -29.13
N ALA A 14 -23.01 36.04 -30.43
CA ALA A 14 -23.87 37.10 -30.96
C ALA A 14 -25.36 36.92 -30.61
N GLY A 15 -25.76 35.74 -30.11
CA GLY A 15 -27.15 35.42 -29.76
C GLY A 15 -28.02 35.05 -30.95
N GLU A 16 -27.43 34.85 -32.13
CA GLU A 16 -28.12 34.33 -33.31
C GLU A 16 -28.48 32.84 -33.14
N LEU A 17 -27.62 32.09 -32.43
CA LEU A 17 -27.91 30.73 -31.98
C LEU A 17 -28.31 30.71 -30.51
N GLN A 18 -29.46 30.09 -30.22
CA GLN A 18 -29.98 29.95 -28.86
C GLN A 18 -29.44 28.70 -28.14
N VAL A 19 -29.07 27.66 -28.88
CA VAL A 19 -28.65 26.36 -28.33
C VAL A 19 -27.43 25.85 -29.09
N ILE A 20 -26.46 25.32 -28.35
CA ILE A 20 -25.33 24.56 -28.89
C ILE A 20 -25.34 23.16 -28.28
N CYS A 21 -25.12 22.15 -29.13
CA CYS A 21 -24.78 20.80 -28.70
C CYS A 21 -23.27 20.60 -28.84
N ALA A 22 -22.60 20.22 -27.74
CA ALA A 22 -21.14 20.21 -27.66
C ALA A 22 -20.63 19.04 -26.82
N THR A 23 -19.55 18.40 -27.27
CA THR A 23 -18.70 17.52 -26.44
C THR A 23 -17.67 18.35 -25.66
N ASN A 24 -17.01 17.77 -24.65
CA ASN A 24 -15.99 18.47 -23.82
C ASN A 24 -14.90 19.21 -24.62
N ALA A 25 -14.54 18.71 -25.81
CA ALA A 25 -13.57 19.34 -26.72
C ALA A 25 -14.04 20.68 -27.36
N PHE A 26 -15.35 20.97 -27.29
CA PHE A 26 -15.92 22.25 -27.70
C PHE A 26 -16.07 23.20 -26.51
N GLY A 27 -16.22 22.65 -25.29
CA GLY A 27 -16.48 23.41 -24.07
C GLY A 27 -15.37 24.39 -23.68
N MET A 28 -14.08 24.00 -23.74
CA MET A 28 -12.96 24.74 -23.12
C MET A 28 -12.73 26.22 -23.53
N GLY A 29 -13.54 26.82 -24.42
CA GLY A 29 -13.38 28.22 -24.86
C GLY A 29 -14.66 29.04 -25.08
N VAL A 30 -15.86 28.53 -24.72
CA VAL A 30 -17.10 29.32 -24.83
C VAL A 30 -17.29 30.15 -23.56
N ASP A 31 -17.15 31.47 -23.71
CA ASP A 31 -17.32 32.47 -22.65
C ASP A 31 -18.47 33.41 -23.00
N LYS A 32 -19.68 33.03 -22.60
CA LYS A 32 -20.92 33.80 -22.79
C LYS A 32 -21.55 34.01 -21.41
N GLU A 33 -21.78 35.27 -21.03
CA GLU A 33 -22.19 35.61 -19.67
C GLU A 33 -23.63 35.19 -19.35
N ASP A 34 -24.49 35.20 -20.37
CA ASP A 34 -25.95 35.06 -20.29
C ASP A 34 -26.48 33.64 -20.55
N VAL A 35 -25.66 32.60 -20.35
CA VAL A 35 -26.13 31.21 -20.50
C VAL A 35 -27.12 30.86 -19.37
N ARG A 36 -28.34 30.42 -19.74
CA ARG A 36 -29.45 30.11 -18.82
C ARG A 36 -29.61 28.65 -18.47
N LEU A 37 -29.23 27.75 -19.36
CA LEU A 37 -29.45 26.32 -19.19
C LEU A 37 -28.26 25.54 -19.73
N VAL A 38 -27.72 24.65 -18.89
CA VAL A 38 -26.73 23.64 -19.29
C VAL A 38 -27.37 22.27 -19.06
N ILE A 39 -27.43 21.46 -20.11
CA ILE A 39 -27.97 20.09 -20.04
C ILE A 39 -26.82 19.13 -20.30
N HIS A 40 -26.54 18.27 -19.33
CA HIS A 40 -25.66 17.11 -19.50
C HIS A 40 -26.54 15.94 -19.95
N ALA A 41 -26.45 15.61 -21.24
CA ALA A 41 -27.15 14.47 -21.81
C ALA A 41 -26.50 13.14 -21.39
N ASP A 42 -25.18 13.16 -21.19
CA ASP A 42 -24.39 12.04 -20.70
C ASP A 42 -23.79 12.39 -19.32
N THR A 43 -23.55 11.37 -18.48
CA THR A 43 -22.89 11.58 -17.19
C THR A 43 -21.44 12.04 -17.39
N PRO A 44 -21.00 13.18 -16.80
CA PRO A 44 -19.61 13.64 -16.91
C PRO A 44 -18.61 12.67 -16.28
N GLY A 45 -17.43 12.53 -16.89
CA GLY A 45 -16.40 11.58 -16.44
C GLY A 45 -15.73 11.93 -15.10
N SER A 46 -15.98 13.10 -14.53
CA SER A 46 -15.55 13.47 -13.18
C SER A 46 -16.42 14.59 -12.60
N LEU A 47 -16.41 14.73 -11.28
CA LEU A 47 -17.06 15.86 -10.60
C LEU A 47 -16.42 17.21 -11.02
N GLU A 48 -15.11 17.23 -11.27
CA GLU A 48 -14.41 18.44 -11.71
C GLU A 48 -14.89 18.89 -13.09
N ASN A 49 -15.08 17.95 -14.02
CA ASN A 49 -15.63 18.23 -15.36
C ASN A 49 -17.05 18.79 -15.24
N TYR A 50 -17.90 18.16 -14.42
CA TYR A 50 -19.25 18.66 -14.16
C TYR A 50 -19.24 20.10 -13.62
N LEU A 51 -18.39 20.40 -12.63
CA LEU A 51 -18.29 21.76 -12.07
C LEU A 51 -17.81 22.78 -13.12
N GLN A 52 -16.85 22.40 -13.96
CA GLN A 52 -16.34 23.27 -15.02
C GLN A 52 -17.38 23.53 -16.11
N GLU A 53 -18.18 22.52 -16.47
CA GLU A 53 -19.23 22.58 -17.48
C GLU A 53 -20.46 23.34 -16.97
N ALA A 54 -20.94 23.02 -15.77
CA ALA A 54 -22.03 23.72 -15.08
C ALA A 54 -21.67 25.18 -14.80
N GLY A 55 -20.41 25.49 -14.48
CA GLY A 55 -19.90 26.84 -14.24
C GLY A 55 -19.89 27.77 -15.46
N ARG A 56 -20.40 27.31 -16.61
CA ARG A 56 -20.66 28.14 -17.79
C ARG A 56 -22.00 28.87 -17.71
N ALA A 57 -22.94 28.34 -16.91
CA ALA A 57 -24.25 28.96 -16.72
C ALA A 57 -24.17 30.14 -15.73
N GLY A 58 -24.98 31.17 -15.95
CA GLY A 58 -25.24 32.22 -14.95
C GLY A 58 -24.03 33.07 -14.53
N ARG A 59 -23.07 33.31 -15.43
CA ARG A 59 -21.89 34.16 -15.15
C ARG A 59 -22.26 35.62 -14.90
N ASP A 60 -23.39 36.07 -15.44
CA ASP A 60 -24.02 37.36 -15.16
C ASP A 60 -24.73 37.44 -13.79
N ASN A 61 -24.59 36.41 -12.93
CA ASN A 61 -25.26 36.26 -11.63
C ASN A 61 -26.79 36.23 -11.69
N GLN A 62 -27.38 36.04 -12.87
CA GLN A 62 -28.81 35.80 -13.01
C GLN A 62 -29.14 34.32 -12.86
N ARG A 63 -30.41 34.02 -12.61
CA ARG A 63 -30.87 32.64 -12.41
C ARG A 63 -30.55 31.80 -13.65
N ALA A 64 -29.85 30.70 -13.43
CA ALA A 64 -29.54 29.71 -14.44
C ALA A 64 -29.70 28.29 -13.86
N GLU A 65 -29.93 27.32 -14.72
CA GLU A 65 -30.20 25.93 -14.34
C GLU A 65 -29.18 24.99 -14.99
N CYS A 66 -28.75 23.99 -14.22
CA CYS A 66 -27.90 22.91 -14.70
C CYS A 66 -28.65 21.61 -14.48
N VAL A 67 -28.93 20.90 -15.57
CA VAL A 67 -29.71 19.66 -15.58
C VAL A 67 -28.78 18.52 -15.99
N LEU A 68 -28.72 17.47 -15.18
CA LEU A 68 -28.08 16.21 -15.52
C LEU A 68 -29.19 15.20 -15.81
N LEU A 69 -29.24 14.71 -17.04
CA LEU A 69 -30.05 13.54 -17.38
C LEU A 69 -29.27 12.31 -16.90
N TYR A 70 -29.90 11.52 -16.04
CA TYR A 70 -29.26 10.40 -15.37
C TYR A 70 -30.00 9.10 -15.71
N ASP A 71 -29.25 8.13 -16.19
CA ASP A 71 -29.64 6.73 -16.25
C ASP A 71 -28.59 5.89 -15.50
N GLU A 72 -29.06 4.87 -14.77
CA GLU A 72 -28.18 3.98 -13.99
C GLU A 72 -27.21 3.21 -14.91
N ALA A 73 -27.64 2.91 -16.15
CA ALA A 73 -26.80 2.27 -17.16
C ALA A 73 -25.66 3.18 -17.66
N ASP A 74 -25.88 4.50 -17.72
CA ASP A 74 -24.87 5.48 -18.18
C ASP A 74 -23.76 5.68 -17.16
N CYS A 75 -24.09 5.60 -15.87
CA CYS A 75 -23.09 5.55 -14.81
C CYS A 75 -22.23 4.30 -14.93
N GLU A 76 -22.84 3.13 -15.15
CA GLU A 76 -22.08 1.90 -15.35
C GLU A 76 -21.23 1.94 -16.63
N GLU A 77 -21.72 2.58 -17.71
CA GLU A 77 -20.97 2.83 -18.95
C GLU A 77 -19.78 3.78 -18.73
N GLN A 78 -19.95 4.89 -18.00
CA GLN A 78 -18.86 5.81 -17.64
C GLN A 78 -17.84 5.16 -16.69
N PHE A 79 -18.28 4.38 -15.71
CA PHE A 79 -17.38 3.55 -14.90
C PHE A 79 -16.67 2.50 -15.75
N ARG A 80 -17.36 1.90 -16.73
CA ARG A 80 -16.80 0.93 -17.67
C ARG A 80 -15.85 1.57 -18.68
N LEU A 81 -16.03 2.84 -19.05
CA LEU A 81 -15.13 3.62 -19.92
C LEU A 81 -13.93 4.19 -19.14
N GLY A 82 -14.14 4.60 -17.89
CA GLY A 82 -13.09 5.03 -16.95
C GLY A 82 -12.23 3.87 -16.43
N ALA A 83 -12.80 2.67 -16.28
CA ALA A 83 -12.05 1.45 -15.95
C ALA A 83 -11.55 0.70 -17.20
N GLY A 84 -12.30 0.75 -18.30
CA GLY A 84 -12.01 0.04 -19.55
C GLY A 84 -10.99 0.74 -20.44
N SER A 85 -10.63 1.98 -20.14
CA SER A 85 -9.55 2.68 -20.86
C SER A 85 -8.15 2.15 -20.53
N GLU A 86 -7.97 1.35 -19.45
CA GLU A 86 -6.65 0.85 -19.05
C GLU A 86 -6.61 -0.62 -18.55
N LEU A 87 -7.75 -1.32 -18.39
CA LEU A 87 -7.76 -2.70 -17.89
C LEU A 87 -8.15 -3.71 -18.99
N SER A 88 -7.17 -4.46 -19.48
CA SER A 88 -7.39 -5.43 -20.55
C SER A 88 -7.99 -6.74 -20.02
N ARG A 89 -8.66 -7.51 -20.89
CA ARG A 89 -9.08 -8.89 -20.56
C ARG A 89 -7.90 -9.77 -20.13
N ARG A 90 -6.70 -9.49 -20.67
CA ARG A 90 -5.47 -10.16 -20.26
C ARG A 90 -5.16 -9.86 -18.79
N ASP A 91 -5.26 -8.61 -18.36
CA ASP A 91 -4.98 -8.21 -16.97
C ASP A 91 -5.90 -8.92 -15.98
N ILE A 92 -7.21 -8.96 -16.28
CA ILE A 92 -8.20 -9.65 -15.45
C ILE A 92 -7.88 -11.15 -15.35
N ALA A 93 -7.55 -11.78 -16.48
CA ALA A 93 -7.22 -13.20 -16.52
C ALA A 93 -5.93 -13.52 -15.75
N GLN A 94 -4.95 -12.62 -15.79
CA GLN A 94 -3.69 -12.75 -15.07
C GLN A 94 -3.90 -12.58 -13.58
N ILE A 95 -4.70 -11.58 -13.15
CA ILE A 95 -5.11 -11.42 -11.75
C ILE A 95 -5.81 -12.68 -11.23
N LEU A 96 -6.77 -13.24 -11.98
CA LEU A 96 -7.44 -14.49 -11.60
C LEU A 96 -6.46 -15.66 -11.46
N ARG A 97 -5.47 -15.76 -12.36
CA ARG A 97 -4.44 -16.81 -12.30
C ARG A 97 -3.58 -16.69 -11.04
N GLY A 98 -3.14 -15.47 -10.70
CA GLY A 98 -2.41 -15.20 -9.45
C GLY A 98 -3.21 -15.61 -8.22
N LEU A 99 -4.49 -15.21 -8.17
CA LEU A 99 -5.39 -15.59 -7.08
C LEU A 99 -5.55 -17.11 -6.93
N ARG A 100 -5.80 -17.83 -8.03
CA ARG A 100 -5.91 -19.31 -8.03
C ARG A 100 -4.63 -19.99 -7.58
N LYS A 101 -3.47 -19.45 -7.94
CA LYS A 101 -2.18 -19.99 -7.50
C LYS A 101 -1.92 -19.72 -6.03
N ALA A 102 -2.23 -18.52 -5.53
CA ALA A 102 -2.11 -18.20 -4.11
C ALA A 102 -2.97 -19.13 -3.22
N ALA A 103 -4.07 -19.64 -3.78
CA ALA A 103 -4.92 -20.66 -3.14
C ALA A 103 -4.41 -22.10 -3.28
N ARG A 104 -3.39 -22.38 -4.10
CA ARG A 104 -2.80 -23.72 -4.26
C ARG A 104 -2.00 -24.10 -3.00
N GLY A 105 -2.72 -24.61 -2.02
CA GLY A 105 -2.21 -25.14 -0.76
C GLY A 105 -3.29 -25.81 0.09
N GLY A 106 -4.44 -26.15 -0.49
CA GLY A 106 -5.60 -26.70 0.23
C GLY A 106 -6.40 -25.66 1.01
N LYS A 107 -6.25 -24.37 0.68
CA LYS A 107 -7.03 -23.28 1.27
C LYS A 107 -7.95 -22.71 0.19
N ASP A 108 -9.25 -22.90 0.34
CA ASP A 108 -10.27 -22.28 -0.52
C ASP A 108 -10.37 -20.76 -0.31
N GLU A 109 -9.60 -20.23 0.66
CA GLU A 109 -9.62 -18.86 1.12
C GLU A 109 -8.19 -18.31 1.22
N VAL A 110 -7.98 -17.11 0.65
CA VAL A 110 -6.68 -16.43 0.61
C VAL A 110 -6.84 -14.98 1.05
N VAL A 111 -5.94 -14.47 1.86
CA VAL A 111 -5.90 -13.05 2.26
C VAL A 111 -4.75 -12.38 1.50
N LEU A 112 -5.06 -11.37 0.67
CA LEU A 112 -4.09 -10.68 -0.19
C LEU A 112 -4.41 -9.18 -0.31
N THR A 113 -3.37 -8.36 -0.40
CA THR A 113 -3.45 -6.94 -0.79
C THR A 113 -3.43 -6.79 -2.32
N THR A 114 -3.95 -5.66 -2.82
CA THR A 114 -3.86 -5.29 -4.25
C THR A 114 -2.41 -5.30 -4.76
N GLY A 115 -1.48 -4.83 -3.92
CA GLY A 115 -0.05 -4.84 -4.20
C GLY A 115 0.55 -6.25 -4.24
N GLU A 116 0.10 -7.19 -3.42
CA GLU A 116 0.56 -8.60 -3.48
C GLU A 116 0.15 -9.28 -4.78
N ILE A 117 -1.07 -9.03 -5.25
CA ILE A 117 -1.60 -9.58 -6.50
C ILE A 117 -0.76 -9.11 -7.70
N LEU A 118 -0.47 -7.81 -7.79
CA LEU A 118 0.35 -7.23 -8.86
C LEU A 118 1.84 -7.59 -8.78
N ARG A 119 2.29 -8.09 -7.62
CA ARG A 119 3.68 -8.49 -7.36
C ARG A 119 3.91 -9.99 -7.56
N ASP A 120 2.86 -10.76 -7.85
CA ASP A 120 2.99 -12.18 -8.19
C ASP A 120 3.64 -12.30 -9.58
N GLU A 121 4.64 -13.15 -9.65
CA GLU A 121 5.52 -13.30 -10.82
C GLU A 121 4.83 -13.97 -12.00
N ASP A 122 3.75 -14.70 -11.74
CA ASP A 122 2.93 -15.32 -12.78
C ASP A 122 1.75 -14.44 -13.21
N VAL A 123 1.65 -13.21 -12.67
CA VAL A 123 0.63 -12.20 -12.99
C VAL A 123 1.24 -11.17 -13.93
N GLU A 124 1.12 -11.41 -15.23
CA GLU A 124 1.59 -10.48 -16.26
C GLU A 124 0.52 -9.43 -16.59
N THR A 125 0.46 -8.36 -15.80
CA THR A 125 -0.45 -7.24 -16.06
C THR A 125 0.28 -6.04 -16.66
N ASP A 126 -0.42 -5.26 -17.48
CA ASP A 126 0.02 -3.95 -17.96
C ASP A 126 -0.13 -2.86 -16.87
N ILE A 127 -0.70 -3.24 -15.72
CA ILE A 127 -0.89 -2.39 -14.54
C ILE A 127 0.44 -2.21 -13.81
N ALA A 128 1.08 -1.06 -14.00
CA ALA A 128 2.29 -0.72 -13.26
C ALA A 128 1.99 -0.52 -11.76
N LEU A 129 2.80 -1.12 -10.88
CA LEU A 129 2.75 -0.95 -9.42
C LEU A 129 2.96 0.50 -8.92
N GLU A 130 3.40 1.39 -9.81
CA GLU A 130 3.63 2.82 -9.56
C GLU A 130 2.44 3.68 -9.99
N ASP A 131 1.48 3.11 -10.72
CA ASP A 131 0.29 3.82 -11.16
C ASP A 131 -0.57 4.19 -9.94
N ARG A 132 -0.94 5.47 -9.86
CA ARG A 132 -1.81 6.00 -8.81
C ARG A 132 -3.18 5.30 -8.80
N SER A 133 -3.58 4.73 -9.92
CA SER A 133 -4.82 3.99 -10.10
C SER A 133 -4.66 2.47 -9.97
N ALA A 134 -3.45 1.95 -9.72
CA ALA A 134 -3.19 0.50 -9.64
C ALA A 134 -4.09 -0.21 -8.62
N ASP A 135 -4.31 0.40 -7.45
CA ASP A 135 -5.19 -0.15 -6.41
C ASP A 135 -6.63 -0.25 -6.91
N THR A 136 -7.16 0.85 -7.46
CA THR A 136 -8.50 0.93 -8.04
C THR A 136 -8.67 -0.10 -9.15
N LYS A 137 -7.69 -0.21 -10.05
CA LYS A 137 -7.69 -1.16 -11.17
C LYS A 137 -7.78 -2.61 -10.72
N VAL A 138 -6.98 -3.00 -9.73
CA VAL A 138 -7.01 -4.36 -9.18
C VAL A 138 -8.34 -4.64 -8.49
N ARG A 139 -8.87 -3.67 -7.73
CA ARG A 139 -10.21 -3.79 -7.11
C ARG A 139 -11.32 -3.91 -8.16
N THR A 140 -11.25 -3.14 -9.24
CA THR A 140 -12.21 -3.25 -10.36
C THR A 140 -12.11 -4.60 -11.04
N ALA A 141 -10.90 -5.13 -11.27
CA ALA A 141 -10.70 -6.46 -11.84
C ALA A 141 -11.31 -7.55 -10.95
N ILE A 142 -11.11 -7.47 -9.63
CA ILE A 142 -11.67 -8.40 -8.65
C ILE A 142 -13.20 -8.30 -8.62
N SER A 143 -13.75 -7.09 -8.65
CA SER A 143 -15.21 -6.88 -8.72
C SER A 143 -15.83 -7.49 -9.99
N TRP A 144 -15.14 -7.40 -11.13
CA TRP A 144 -15.59 -8.05 -12.37
C TRP A 144 -15.52 -9.58 -12.28
N LEU A 145 -14.48 -10.14 -11.65
CA LEU A 145 -14.36 -11.58 -11.41
C LEU A 145 -15.44 -12.09 -10.44
N GLU A 146 -15.78 -11.30 -9.42
CA GLU A 146 -16.86 -11.58 -8.48
C GLU A 146 -18.23 -11.59 -9.17
N ARG A 147 -18.53 -10.55 -9.96
CA ARG A 147 -19.77 -10.47 -10.75
C ARG A 147 -19.90 -11.62 -11.75
N ALA A 148 -18.78 -12.10 -12.29
CA ALA A 148 -18.73 -13.25 -13.18
C ALA A 148 -18.78 -14.61 -12.45
N GLY A 149 -18.79 -14.62 -11.11
CA GLY A 149 -18.94 -15.83 -10.29
C GLY A 149 -17.64 -16.60 -10.04
N PHE A 150 -16.47 -16.10 -10.44
CA PHE A 150 -15.20 -16.82 -10.26
C PHE A 150 -14.68 -16.78 -8.82
N LEU A 151 -15.12 -15.82 -8.02
CA LEU A 151 -14.70 -15.63 -6.64
C LEU A 151 -15.80 -14.94 -5.83
N GLN A 152 -15.69 -15.04 -4.51
CA GLN A 152 -16.38 -14.20 -3.55
C GLN A 152 -15.31 -13.46 -2.75
N ARG A 153 -15.53 -12.16 -2.49
CA ARG A 153 -14.67 -11.42 -1.57
C ARG A 153 -15.40 -11.21 -0.24
N ASP A 154 -14.71 -11.51 0.83
CA ASP A 154 -15.02 -11.03 2.17
C ASP A 154 -13.94 -9.99 2.53
N GLU A 155 -14.31 -8.83 3.06
CA GLU A 155 -13.27 -7.91 3.54
C GLU A 155 -12.83 -8.34 4.93
N ASN A 156 -11.55 -8.72 5.05
CA ASN A 156 -10.96 -9.02 6.34
C ASN A 156 -10.22 -7.78 6.82
N VAL A 157 -10.96 -6.80 7.36
CA VAL A 157 -10.37 -5.68 8.11
C VAL A 157 -10.07 -6.17 9.52
N THR A 158 -9.25 -7.21 9.65
CA THR A 158 -8.67 -7.57 10.95
C THR A 158 -7.43 -6.71 11.20
N GLN A 159 -7.61 -5.39 11.17
CA GLN A 159 -6.73 -4.52 11.94
C GLN A 159 -7.16 -4.67 13.40
N VAL A 160 -6.44 -5.50 14.13
CA VAL A 160 -6.56 -5.57 15.59
C VAL A 160 -5.95 -4.29 16.14
N PHE A 161 -6.77 -3.25 16.30
CA PHE A 161 -6.33 -1.95 16.79
C PHE A 161 -6.28 -1.99 18.31
N GLN A 162 -5.11 -2.24 18.91
CA GLN A 162 -4.91 -2.02 20.33
C GLN A 162 -4.55 -0.57 20.60
N ALA A 163 -5.53 0.31 20.53
CA ALA A 163 -5.33 1.64 21.07
C ALA A 163 -5.60 1.65 22.57
N ARG A 164 -4.73 2.34 23.30
CA ARG A 164 -4.90 2.60 24.73
C ARG A 164 -5.25 4.08 24.91
N PRO A 165 -6.31 4.42 25.65
CA PRO A 165 -6.58 5.81 25.99
C PRO A 165 -5.40 6.37 26.78
N LEU A 166 -4.88 7.53 26.36
CA LEU A 166 -3.86 8.28 27.11
C LEU A 166 -4.49 9.19 28.17
N VAL A 167 -5.80 9.38 28.07
CA VAL A 167 -6.64 10.18 28.96
C VAL A 167 -7.18 9.33 30.10
N ARG A 168 -7.29 9.93 31.29
CA ARG A 168 -7.77 9.27 32.51
C ARG A 168 -9.28 9.21 32.59
N ASP A 169 -9.95 10.20 31.99
CA ASP A 169 -11.40 10.32 31.95
C ASP A 169 -11.87 11.04 30.68
N LEU A 170 -13.19 11.01 30.47
CA LEU A 170 -13.83 11.66 29.33
C LEU A 170 -13.79 13.20 29.41
N GLU A 171 -13.53 13.78 30.58
CA GLU A 171 -13.48 15.23 30.80
C GLU A 171 -12.12 15.81 30.36
N GLU A 172 -11.02 15.10 30.64
CA GLU A 172 -9.68 15.33 30.11
C GLU A 172 -9.70 15.20 28.59
N ALA A 173 -10.34 14.14 28.06
CA ALA A 173 -10.52 13.96 26.63
C ALA A 173 -11.27 15.14 25.99
N ALA A 174 -12.39 15.57 26.58
CA ALA A 174 -13.16 16.70 26.09
C ALA A 174 -12.34 18.01 26.11
N SER A 175 -11.48 18.19 27.11
CA SER A 175 -10.61 19.36 27.22
C SER A 175 -9.53 19.39 26.12
N LEU A 176 -8.95 18.24 25.78
CA LEU A 176 -8.00 18.09 24.66
C LEU A 176 -8.67 18.22 23.29
N MET A 177 -9.97 17.93 23.18
CA MET A 177 -10.74 18.09 21.94
C MET A 177 -11.17 19.53 21.66
N ARG A 178 -11.34 20.41 22.68
CA ARG A 178 -11.75 21.81 22.50
C ARG A 178 -10.95 22.60 21.44
N PRO A 179 -9.61 22.51 21.39
CA PRO A 179 -8.84 23.25 20.38
C PRO A 179 -8.98 22.70 18.95
N LEU A 180 -9.59 21.52 18.75
CA LEU A 180 -9.67 20.86 17.43
C LEU A 180 -10.84 21.32 16.55
N ASN A 181 -11.73 22.20 17.06
CA ASN A 181 -12.92 22.69 16.34
C ASN A 181 -13.77 21.58 15.68
N LEU A 182 -13.90 20.43 16.34
CA LEU A 182 -14.71 19.30 15.85
C LEU A 182 -16.19 19.64 15.86
N SER A 183 -16.96 19.05 14.93
CA SER A 183 -18.42 19.17 14.98
C SER A 183 -19.01 18.45 16.20
N ASN A 184 -20.18 18.86 16.69
CA ASN A 184 -20.87 18.20 17.80
C ASN A 184 -21.07 16.69 17.58
N ARG A 185 -21.22 16.27 16.32
CA ARG A 185 -21.34 14.86 15.93
C ARG A 185 -20.02 14.10 16.04
N GLU A 186 -18.93 14.70 15.57
CA GLU A 186 -17.59 14.10 15.65
C GLU A 186 -17.09 14.02 17.08
N GLN A 187 -17.35 15.05 17.89
CA GLN A 187 -16.99 15.03 19.30
C GLN A 187 -17.75 13.93 20.06
N ALA A 188 -19.05 13.75 19.78
CA ALA A 188 -19.83 12.65 20.36
C ALA A 188 -19.26 11.28 19.95
N LEU A 189 -18.90 11.11 18.67
CA LEU A 189 -18.29 9.88 18.16
C LEU A 189 -16.96 9.56 18.86
N TRP A 190 -16.07 10.55 19.00
CA TRP A 190 -14.76 10.35 19.64
C TRP A 190 -14.91 9.98 21.11
N LEU A 191 -15.86 10.60 21.82
CA LEU A 191 -16.15 10.27 23.22
C LEU A 191 -16.77 8.88 23.36
N SER A 192 -17.63 8.44 22.43
CA SER A 192 -18.22 7.09 22.46
C SER A 192 -17.16 6.01 22.18
N ILE A 193 -16.25 6.24 21.22
CA ILE A 193 -15.11 5.35 20.99
C ILE A 193 -14.23 5.26 22.25
N LEU A 194 -13.87 6.40 22.87
CA LEU A 194 -13.08 6.40 24.11
C LEU A 194 -13.79 5.69 25.26
N ARG A 195 -15.11 5.87 25.40
CA ARG A 195 -15.90 5.20 26.43
C ARG A 195 -15.85 3.69 26.27
N GLU A 196 -16.07 3.18 25.07
CA GLU A 196 -15.95 1.74 24.80
C GLU A 196 -14.54 1.22 25.09
N MET A 197 -13.51 1.99 24.73
CA MET A 197 -12.12 1.62 25.01
C MET A 197 -11.77 1.64 26.51
N MET A 198 -12.33 2.56 27.28
CA MET A 198 -12.13 2.62 28.74
C MET A 198 -12.92 1.54 29.48
N ASN A 199 -14.02 1.06 28.90
CA ASN A 199 -14.85 -0.02 29.44
C ASN A 199 -14.36 -1.41 29.04
N ALA A 200 -13.61 -1.53 27.94
CA ALA A 200 -12.95 -2.76 27.57
C ALA A 200 -11.76 -3.04 28.52
N ASP A 201 -11.65 -4.27 29.03
CA ASP A 201 -10.51 -4.66 29.86
C ASP A 201 -9.18 -4.36 29.14
N ALA A 202 -8.16 -3.88 29.86
CA ALA A 202 -6.87 -3.44 29.30
C ALA A 202 -6.10 -4.52 28.50
N ALA A 203 -6.55 -5.79 28.58
CA ALA A 203 -6.03 -6.93 27.83
C ALA A 203 -6.84 -7.28 26.56
N THR A 204 -8.00 -6.66 26.35
CA THR A 204 -8.90 -6.96 25.24
C THR A 204 -8.65 -5.99 24.10
N SER A 205 -8.18 -6.52 22.96
CA SER A 205 -8.11 -5.75 21.72
C SER A 205 -9.49 -5.50 21.14
N LEU A 206 -9.86 -4.25 20.92
CA LEU A 206 -11.09 -3.88 20.23
C LEU A 206 -10.93 -4.06 18.71
N ALA A 207 -11.81 -4.85 18.10
CA ALA A 207 -11.87 -4.98 16.65
C ALA A 207 -12.56 -3.76 16.03
N VAL A 208 -12.13 -3.33 14.84
CA VAL A 208 -12.76 -2.24 14.08
C VAL A 208 -14.26 -2.52 13.86
N ASP A 209 -14.63 -3.79 13.67
CA ASP A 209 -16.02 -4.22 13.50
C ASP A 209 -16.89 -3.98 14.75
N GLN A 210 -16.31 -4.09 15.95
CA GLN A 210 -17.03 -3.79 17.20
C GLN A 210 -17.28 -2.28 17.32
N LEU A 211 -16.29 -1.47 16.94
CA LEU A 211 -16.44 -0.01 16.92
C LEU A 211 -17.43 0.44 15.83
N ALA A 212 -17.49 -0.25 14.69
CA ALA A 212 -18.44 0.05 13.62
C ALA A 212 -19.91 -0.15 14.02
N LEU A 213 -20.19 -0.90 15.09
CA LEU A 213 -21.54 -1.10 15.65
C LEU A 213 -22.01 0.03 16.58
N LEU A 214 -21.16 1.02 16.87
CA LEU A 214 -21.53 2.13 17.73
C LEU A 214 -22.73 2.91 17.15
N PRO A 215 -23.72 3.32 17.98
CA PRO A 215 -24.89 4.08 17.54
C PRO A 215 -24.55 5.34 16.75
N GLU A 216 -23.44 6.00 17.11
CA GLU A 216 -22.94 7.19 16.44
C GLU A 216 -22.41 6.90 15.03
N LEU A 217 -21.85 5.71 14.78
CA LEU A 217 -21.35 5.25 13.48
C LEU A 217 -22.46 4.68 12.59
N LEU A 218 -23.47 4.02 13.17
CA LEU A 218 -24.66 3.56 12.45
C LEU A 218 -25.41 4.72 11.79
N ARG A 219 -25.40 5.92 12.39
CA ARG A 219 -26.00 7.13 11.79
C ARG A 219 -25.25 7.65 10.56
N TYR A 220 -23.95 7.33 10.42
CA TYR A 220 -23.21 7.61 9.19
C TYR A 220 -23.52 6.59 8.09
N ARG A 221 -23.91 5.36 8.45
CA ARG A 221 -24.37 4.32 7.52
C ARG A 221 -25.71 4.67 6.87
N GLU A 222 -26.60 5.36 7.59
CA GLU A 222 -27.92 5.79 7.10
C GLU A 222 -27.88 7.08 6.26
N ALA A 223 -26.83 7.89 6.41
CA ALA A 223 -26.67 9.19 5.74
C ALA A 223 -25.65 9.19 4.59
N GLY A 224 -25.04 8.03 4.29
CA GLY A 224 -24.05 7.86 3.22
C GLY A 224 -24.68 7.70 1.83
N PRO A 225 -23.89 7.85 0.76
CA PRO A 225 -24.37 7.75 -0.62
C PRO A 225 -24.86 6.34 -1.01
N GLU A 226 -24.53 5.31 -0.23
CA GLU A 226 -25.03 3.94 -0.40
C GLU A 226 -25.45 3.35 0.97
N PRO A 227 -26.74 3.06 1.21
CA PRO A 227 -27.15 2.32 2.38
C PRO A 227 -26.68 0.87 2.21
N ALA A 228 -25.70 0.47 3.03
CA ALA A 228 -25.11 -0.87 3.14
C ALA A 228 -23.77 -1.15 2.41
N ASN A 229 -22.84 -0.19 2.34
CA ASN A 229 -21.42 -0.53 2.18
C ASN A 229 -20.69 -0.54 3.55
N PRO A 230 -20.34 -1.71 4.13
CA PRO A 230 -19.54 -1.83 5.35
C PRO A 230 -18.17 -1.12 5.25
N GLU A 231 -17.61 -1.00 4.04
CA GLU A 231 -16.31 -0.36 3.75
C GLU A 231 -16.31 1.13 4.17
N TYR A 232 -17.43 1.84 4.00
CA TYR A 232 -17.52 3.27 4.32
C TYR A 232 -17.41 3.53 5.82
N VAL A 233 -18.05 2.68 6.64
CA VAL A 233 -18.07 2.82 8.09
C VAL A 233 -16.70 2.44 8.67
N SER A 234 -16.12 1.32 8.24
CA SER A 234 -14.81 0.88 8.72
C SER A 234 -13.69 1.86 8.34
N ASN A 235 -13.69 2.41 7.12
CA ASN A 235 -12.73 3.45 6.72
C ASN A 235 -12.91 4.75 7.54
N LYS A 236 -14.15 5.10 7.88
CA LYS A 236 -14.43 6.25 8.76
C LYS A 236 -13.89 6.00 10.18
N VAL A 237 -14.05 4.79 10.73
CA VAL A 237 -13.49 4.40 12.03
C VAL A 237 -11.97 4.56 12.03
N LEU A 238 -11.28 4.03 11.02
CA LEU A 238 -9.82 4.12 10.91
C LEU A 238 -9.32 5.57 10.83
N ARG A 239 -10.00 6.41 10.05
CA ARG A 239 -9.68 7.84 9.96
C ARG A 239 -9.84 8.54 11.30
N VAL A 240 -10.94 8.27 12.00
CA VAL A 240 -11.24 8.84 13.32
C VAL A 240 -10.20 8.40 14.35
N LEU A 241 -9.84 7.11 14.40
CA LEU A 241 -8.79 6.60 15.29
C LEU A 241 -7.43 7.26 15.01
N GLY A 242 -7.10 7.49 13.74
CA GLY A 242 -5.90 8.22 13.34
C GLY A 242 -5.91 9.71 13.73
N ASP A 243 -7.07 10.36 13.67
CA ASP A 243 -7.24 11.74 14.13
C ASP A 243 -7.13 11.83 15.68
N MET A 244 -7.72 10.87 16.40
CA MET A 244 -7.63 10.78 17.87
C MET A 244 -6.21 10.52 18.36
N ALA A 245 -5.45 9.68 17.67
CA ALA A 245 -4.03 9.45 17.99
C ALA A 245 -3.19 10.72 17.79
N ARG A 246 -3.40 11.47 16.69
CA ARG A 246 -2.73 12.75 16.45
C ARG A 246 -3.10 13.83 17.47
N ALA A 247 -4.32 13.78 17.99
CA ALA A 247 -4.79 14.64 19.06
C ALA A 247 -4.22 14.27 20.45
N GLY A 248 -3.44 13.18 20.56
CA GLY A 248 -2.88 12.71 21.83
C GLY A 248 -3.89 12.04 22.75
N LEU A 249 -5.07 11.67 22.25
CA LEU A 249 -6.11 10.99 23.03
C LEU A 249 -5.85 9.50 23.14
N LEU A 250 -5.17 8.92 22.15
CA LEU A 250 -4.88 7.49 22.04
C LEU A 250 -3.40 7.25 21.85
N LYS A 251 -2.87 6.21 22.50
CA LYS A 251 -1.57 5.64 22.18
C LYS A 251 -1.75 4.71 20.99
N ARG A 252 -1.02 4.96 19.89
CA ARG A 252 -1.03 4.10 18.70
C ARG A 252 -0.13 2.89 18.93
N ASP A 253 -0.69 1.79 19.42
CA ASP A 253 0.01 0.49 19.43
C ASP A 253 -0.66 -0.45 18.41
N LEU A 254 -0.10 -0.48 17.19
CA LEU A 254 -0.38 -1.57 16.25
C LEU A 254 0.36 -2.81 16.78
N LEU A 255 -0.37 -3.74 17.38
CA LEU A 255 0.20 -5.03 17.76
C LEU A 255 0.31 -5.93 16.53
N LEU A 256 1.51 -6.43 16.33
CA LEU A 256 1.89 -7.27 15.21
C LEU A 256 2.40 -8.62 15.73
N ASN A 257 2.17 -9.64 14.92
CA ASN A 257 2.65 -10.99 15.19
C ASN A 257 3.57 -11.43 14.05
N ALA A 258 4.73 -11.98 14.41
CA ALA A 258 5.67 -12.59 13.48
C ALA A 258 6.06 -13.99 13.93
N PHE A 259 6.15 -14.92 12.99
CA PHE A 259 6.86 -16.17 13.19
C PHE A 259 8.36 -15.94 13.02
N VAL A 260 9.12 -16.37 14.02
CA VAL A 260 10.58 -16.29 14.09
C VAL A 260 11.13 -17.70 14.24
N ARG A 261 12.24 -17.99 13.56
CA ARG A 261 12.92 -19.29 13.61
C ARG A 261 13.96 -19.25 14.72
N HIS A 262 13.81 -20.07 15.76
CA HIS A 262 14.65 -20.04 16.97
C HIS A 262 15.42 -21.35 17.17
N LYS A 263 16.75 -21.26 17.38
CA LYS A 263 17.67 -22.38 17.67
C LYS A 263 17.61 -23.58 16.70
N VAL A 264 17.10 -23.39 15.48
CA VAL A 264 17.17 -24.35 14.39
C VAL A 264 18.41 -24.08 13.52
N ALA A 265 18.86 -25.06 12.74
CA ALA A 265 20.05 -24.92 11.88
C ALA A 265 20.00 -23.71 10.92
N ASP A 266 18.80 -23.27 10.56
CA ASP A 266 18.55 -22.10 9.70
C ASP A 266 17.66 -21.08 10.46
N HIS A 267 18.16 -20.59 11.59
CA HIS A 267 17.44 -19.63 12.44
C HIS A 267 17.45 -18.20 11.85
N SER A 268 16.52 -17.35 12.32
CA SER A 268 16.27 -16.04 11.71
C SER A 268 17.51 -15.16 11.66
N ARG A 269 18.31 -15.10 12.74
CA ARG A 269 19.57 -14.33 12.75
C ARG A 269 20.57 -14.79 11.68
N LEU A 270 20.86 -16.09 11.57
CA LEU A 270 21.78 -16.63 10.57
C LEU A 270 21.29 -16.41 9.13
N ARG A 271 19.97 -16.42 8.94
CA ARG A 271 19.37 -16.09 7.64
C ARG A 271 19.51 -14.59 7.33
N LEU A 272 19.29 -13.73 8.31
CA LEU A 272 19.49 -12.29 8.16
C LEU A 272 20.95 -11.97 7.82
N ASP A 273 21.92 -12.51 8.55
CA ASP A 273 23.33 -12.24 8.31
C ASP A 273 23.75 -12.61 6.87
N ARG A 274 23.25 -13.74 6.35
CA ARG A 274 23.42 -14.12 4.94
C ARG A 274 22.79 -13.11 3.97
N VAL A 275 21.55 -12.69 4.23
CA VAL A 275 20.83 -11.72 3.42
C VAL A 275 21.55 -10.37 3.40
N LEU A 276 21.98 -9.86 4.56
CA LEU A 276 22.69 -8.59 4.68
C LEU A 276 24.01 -8.60 3.91
N ARG A 277 24.74 -9.73 3.93
CA ARG A 277 25.97 -9.91 3.17
C ARG A 277 25.73 -9.83 1.65
N PHE A 278 24.79 -10.62 1.14
CA PHE A 278 24.50 -10.64 -0.30
C PHE A 278 23.85 -9.33 -0.77
N ASP A 279 23.07 -8.66 0.06
CA ASP A 279 22.51 -7.33 -0.24
C ASP A 279 23.60 -6.28 -0.47
N GLY A 280 24.60 -6.22 0.41
CA GLY A 280 25.74 -5.30 0.24
C GLY A 280 26.56 -5.61 -1.02
N GLN A 281 26.82 -6.90 -1.28
CA GLN A 281 27.53 -7.34 -2.49
C GLN A 281 26.75 -7.05 -3.77
N LEU A 282 25.42 -7.21 -3.75
CA LEU A 282 24.57 -6.92 -4.91
C LEU A 282 24.65 -5.46 -5.33
N VAL A 283 24.56 -4.53 -4.38
CA VAL A 283 24.63 -3.09 -4.71
C VAL A 283 26.01 -2.73 -5.29
N ASN A 284 27.08 -3.29 -4.72
CA ASN A 284 28.44 -3.04 -5.23
C ASN A 284 28.62 -3.64 -6.63
N LEU A 285 28.18 -4.88 -6.86
CA LEU A 285 28.31 -5.54 -8.15
C LEU A 285 27.54 -4.78 -9.25
N LEU A 286 26.31 -4.34 -8.97
CA LEU A 286 25.53 -3.57 -9.95
C LEU A 286 26.19 -2.22 -10.27
N ALA A 287 26.81 -1.58 -9.28
CA ALA A 287 27.54 -0.33 -9.47
C ALA A 287 28.86 -0.51 -10.24
N ASP A 288 29.53 -1.64 -10.07
CA ASP A 288 30.76 -1.97 -10.80
C ASP A 288 30.47 -2.37 -12.26
N GLU A 289 29.35 -3.05 -12.51
CA GLU A 289 28.92 -3.43 -13.87
C GLU A 289 28.50 -2.21 -14.69
N GLU A 290 27.74 -1.30 -14.09
CA GLU A 290 27.21 -0.10 -14.77
C GLU A 290 27.39 1.14 -13.86
N PRO A 291 28.59 1.78 -13.88
CA PRO A 291 28.90 2.91 -13.00
C PRO A 291 28.06 4.16 -13.25
N ASP A 292 27.66 4.40 -14.50
CA ASP A 292 26.81 5.51 -14.93
C ASP A 292 25.60 4.99 -15.72
N PRO A 293 24.55 4.50 -15.01
CA PRO A 293 23.47 3.77 -15.64
C PRO A 293 22.50 4.70 -16.39
N GLU A 294 22.41 4.55 -17.71
CA GLU A 294 21.45 5.28 -18.55
C GLU A 294 20.27 4.38 -19.00
N GLY A 295 19.05 4.80 -18.68
CA GLY A 295 17.83 4.16 -19.20
C GLY A 295 17.58 2.73 -18.67
N TRP A 296 17.05 1.86 -19.52
CA TRP A 296 16.66 0.48 -19.17
C TRP A 296 17.70 -0.54 -19.62
N MET A 297 18.40 -1.14 -18.67
CA MET A 297 19.50 -2.08 -18.89
C MET A 297 19.03 -3.53 -18.72
N PRO A 298 19.53 -4.49 -19.52
CA PRO A 298 19.22 -5.91 -19.33
C PRO A 298 19.96 -6.48 -18.11
N LEU A 299 19.28 -7.31 -17.33
CA LEU A 299 19.85 -7.98 -16.17
C LEU A 299 19.52 -9.48 -16.22
N ASN A 300 20.54 -10.33 -16.10
CA ASN A 300 20.36 -11.78 -16.07
C ASN A 300 20.57 -12.33 -14.65
N LEU A 301 19.53 -12.93 -14.07
CA LEU A 301 19.56 -13.43 -12.69
C LEU A 301 20.57 -14.56 -12.47
N ARG A 302 20.79 -15.44 -13.46
CA ARG A 302 21.76 -16.53 -13.33
C ARG A 302 23.18 -16.00 -13.31
N LEU A 303 23.49 -15.08 -14.22
CA LEU A 303 24.80 -14.45 -14.28
C LEU A 303 25.08 -13.66 -13.00
N LEU A 304 24.08 -12.89 -12.55
CA LEU A 304 24.15 -12.13 -11.31
C LEU A 304 24.39 -13.03 -10.09
N ASN A 305 23.65 -14.14 -9.98
CA ASN A 305 23.82 -15.11 -8.91
C ASN A 305 25.22 -15.76 -8.93
N GLN A 306 25.70 -16.16 -10.13
CA GLN A 306 27.04 -16.72 -10.27
C GLN A 306 28.09 -15.74 -9.76
N ARG A 307 28.02 -14.47 -10.19
CA ARG A 307 28.96 -13.42 -9.77
C ARG A 307 28.90 -13.15 -8.27
N LEU A 308 27.70 -13.13 -7.68
CA LEU A 308 27.53 -12.99 -6.22
C LEU A 308 28.13 -14.17 -5.45
N SER A 309 27.95 -15.39 -5.96
CA SER A 309 28.51 -16.59 -5.35
C SER A 309 30.05 -16.61 -5.45
N GLU A 310 30.61 -16.15 -6.56
CA GLU A 310 32.06 -16.00 -6.76
C GLU A 310 32.65 -14.90 -5.85
N ALA A 311 31.95 -13.76 -5.70
CA ALA A 311 32.36 -12.68 -4.81
C ALA A 311 32.33 -13.10 -3.33
N ALA A 312 31.31 -13.87 -2.92
CA ALA A 312 31.20 -14.38 -1.55
C ALA A 312 32.29 -15.41 -1.18
N GLY A 313 32.81 -16.16 -2.15
CA GLY A 313 33.91 -17.11 -1.94
C GLY A 313 35.30 -16.48 -1.84
N ARG A 314 35.45 -15.17 -2.08
CA ARG A 314 36.76 -14.48 -2.16
C ARG A 314 37.03 -13.47 -1.04
N ASP A 315 36.11 -13.28 -0.10
CA ASP A 315 36.24 -12.27 0.94
C ASP A 315 37.32 -12.64 1.98
N PRO A 316 38.47 -11.92 2.05
CA PRO A 316 39.58 -12.25 2.95
C PRO A 316 39.40 -11.70 4.38
N SER A 317 38.30 -10.98 4.65
CA SER A 317 38.10 -10.21 5.88
C SER A 317 37.26 -10.91 6.96
N ASP A 318 37.00 -12.21 6.82
CA ASP A 318 36.16 -12.99 7.73
C ASP A 318 36.98 -13.63 8.87
N PRO A 319 36.93 -13.12 10.12
CA PRO A 319 37.33 -13.92 11.27
C PRO A 319 36.21 -14.94 11.49
N GLY A 320 36.42 -16.16 10.98
CA GLY A 320 35.48 -17.25 11.12
C GLY A 320 34.88 -17.30 12.53
N VAL A 321 33.55 -17.45 12.59
CA VAL A 321 32.79 -17.61 13.83
C VAL A 321 33.52 -18.64 14.72
N PRO A 322 33.88 -18.31 15.97
CA PRO A 322 34.61 -19.24 16.82
C PRO A 322 33.69 -20.40 17.19
N GLY A 323 33.87 -21.54 16.51
CA GLY A 323 33.10 -22.76 16.73
C GLY A 323 32.94 -23.66 15.49
N ASP A 324 33.16 -23.15 14.28
CA ASP A 324 32.92 -23.94 13.07
C ASP A 324 34.13 -24.77 12.65
N THR A 325 33.90 -26.08 12.53
CA THR A 325 34.82 -27.04 11.90
C THR A 325 35.02 -26.68 10.41
N PRO A 326 36.17 -27.05 9.80
CA PRO A 326 36.61 -26.53 8.49
C PRO A 326 35.85 -27.13 7.28
N SER A 327 34.56 -27.45 7.41
CA SER A 327 33.76 -28.17 6.41
C SER A 327 32.35 -27.59 6.17
N THR A 328 32.13 -26.29 6.39
CA THR A 328 30.85 -25.67 6.02
C THR A 328 31.04 -24.78 4.80
N THR A 329 30.85 -25.36 3.62
CA THR A 329 30.66 -24.64 2.36
C THR A 329 29.66 -23.50 2.61
N ILE A 330 30.08 -22.26 2.39
CA ILE A 330 29.20 -21.09 2.45
C ILE A 330 27.97 -21.39 1.57
N PRO A 331 26.74 -21.32 2.09
CA PRO A 331 25.57 -21.64 1.28
C PRO A 331 25.52 -20.72 0.07
N ALA A 332 25.51 -21.31 -1.13
CA ALA A 332 25.42 -20.55 -2.37
C ALA A 332 24.20 -19.62 -2.37
N CYS A 333 24.34 -18.44 -2.97
CA CYS A 333 23.20 -17.54 -3.13
C CYS A 333 22.15 -18.24 -4.01
N SER A 334 20.89 -18.24 -3.56
CA SER A 334 19.80 -18.84 -4.35
C SER A 334 19.25 -17.80 -5.33
N LEU A 335 18.74 -18.25 -6.49
CA LEU A 335 18.09 -17.34 -7.45
C LEU A 335 16.90 -16.60 -6.82
N GLU A 336 16.18 -17.27 -5.91
CA GLU A 336 15.09 -16.69 -5.12
C GLU A 336 15.58 -15.53 -4.24
N MET A 337 16.75 -15.67 -3.61
CA MET A 337 17.34 -14.62 -2.77
C MET A 337 17.78 -13.42 -3.61
N VAL A 338 18.47 -13.64 -4.73
CA VAL A 338 18.85 -12.54 -5.64
C VAL A 338 17.62 -11.77 -6.11
N ARG A 339 16.56 -12.49 -6.47
CA ARG A 339 15.29 -11.89 -6.88
C ARG A 339 14.64 -11.09 -5.75
N ALA A 340 14.58 -11.66 -4.55
CA ALA A 340 14.04 -10.98 -3.38
C ALA A 340 14.84 -9.71 -3.04
N LEU A 341 16.17 -9.74 -3.16
CA LEU A 341 17.04 -8.58 -2.93
C LEU A 341 16.84 -7.48 -3.98
N LEU A 342 16.71 -7.84 -5.27
CA LEU A 342 16.40 -6.87 -6.32
C LEU A 342 15.03 -6.22 -6.06
N LYS A 343 14.01 -7.03 -5.74
CA LYS A 343 12.68 -6.54 -5.39
C LYS A 343 12.74 -5.60 -4.18
N SER A 344 13.55 -5.96 -3.20
CA SER A 344 13.81 -5.13 -2.02
C SER A 344 14.40 -3.76 -2.39
N LEU A 345 15.41 -3.71 -3.27
CA LEU A 345 15.96 -2.45 -3.78
C LEU A 345 14.93 -1.61 -4.57
N SER A 346 13.97 -2.26 -5.24
CA SER A 346 12.89 -1.53 -5.91
C SER A 346 11.89 -0.86 -4.98
N GLU A 347 11.90 -1.22 -3.69
CA GLU A 347 11.06 -0.59 -2.66
C GLU A 347 11.88 0.35 -1.75
N ASP A 348 13.21 0.35 -1.86
CA ASP A 348 14.11 1.23 -1.10
C ASP A 348 13.96 2.68 -1.53
N GLY A 349 13.11 3.41 -0.82
CA GLY A 349 12.85 4.82 -1.11
C GLY A 349 11.43 5.19 -0.76
N ARG A 350 10.45 4.27 -0.98
CA ARG A 350 9.10 4.43 -0.44
C ARG A 350 9.18 4.40 1.08
N GLY A 351 8.95 5.57 1.68
CA GLY A 351 9.02 5.76 3.13
C GLY A 351 10.39 6.18 3.69
N LEU A 352 11.51 5.72 3.12
CA LEU A 352 12.85 6.11 3.62
C LEU A 352 13.37 7.45 3.06
N ALA A 353 13.09 7.78 1.79
CA ALA A 353 13.62 8.98 1.13
C ALA A 353 12.87 9.44 -0.14
N GLY A 354 11.57 9.13 -0.28
CA GLY A 354 10.74 9.63 -1.40
C GLY A 354 9.54 8.75 -1.77
N THR A 355 8.96 9.01 -2.93
CA THR A 355 7.80 8.28 -3.49
C THR A 355 8.18 7.10 -4.39
N HIS A 356 9.46 7.00 -4.78
CA HIS A 356 9.98 6.00 -5.71
C HIS A 356 11.11 5.19 -5.07
N GLY A 357 11.24 3.93 -5.48
CA GLY A 357 12.33 3.03 -5.10
C GLY A 357 13.71 3.45 -5.61
N SER A 358 14.72 2.64 -5.31
CA SER A 358 16.10 2.89 -5.75
C SER A 358 16.34 2.41 -7.19
N ILE A 359 15.61 1.38 -7.60
CA ILE A 359 15.62 0.82 -8.95
C ILE A 359 14.18 0.51 -9.41
N ASP A 360 13.93 0.55 -10.72
CA ASP A 360 12.74 -0.07 -11.31
C ASP A 360 13.11 -1.42 -11.89
N LEU A 361 12.19 -2.37 -11.78
CA LEU A 361 12.32 -3.70 -12.38
C LEU A 361 11.21 -3.92 -13.38
N ARG A 362 11.56 -4.39 -14.58
CA ARG A 362 10.62 -4.97 -15.54
C ARG A 362 10.99 -6.41 -15.79
N PHE A 363 10.04 -7.31 -15.58
CA PHE A 363 10.22 -8.70 -15.95
C PHE A 363 10.33 -8.83 -17.47
N GLY A 364 11.26 -9.67 -17.94
CA GLY A 364 11.39 -10.00 -19.35
C GLY A 364 11.03 -11.46 -19.61
N SER A 365 11.80 -12.38 -19.05
CA SER A 365 11.57 -13.83 -19.14
C SER A 365 12.21 -14.53 -17.94
N ARG A 366 12.04 -15.87 -17.81
CA ARG A 366 12.38 -16.71 -16.64
C ARG A 366 13.60 -16.27 -15.79
N ASP A 367 14.70 -15.86 -16.43
CA ASP A 367 15.93 -15.40 -15.78
C ASP A 367 16.40 -14.00 -16.23
N SER A 368 15.57 -13.27 -16.97
CA SER A 368 15.90 -11.97 -17.58
C SER A 368 14.97 -10.88 -17.08
N TYR A 369 15.56 -9.83 -16.54
CA TYR A 369 14.90 -8.60 -16.12
C TYR A 369 15.46 -7.43 -16.92
N ARG A 370 14.74 -6.31 -16.92
CA ARG A 370 15.30 -5.00 -17.25
C ARG A 370 15.29 -4.16 -15.98
N VAL A 371 16.40 -3.50 -15.72
CA VAL A 371 16.57 -2.64 -14.55
C VAL A 371 16.81 -1.21 -15.01
N ARG A 372 16.16 -0.26 -14.34
CA ARG A 372 16.48 1.16 -14.48
C ARG A 372 16.85 1.70 -13.11
N VAL A 373 18.04 2.27 -13.01
CA VAL A 373 18.52 2.89 -11.78
C VAL A 373 17.88 4.28 -11.66
N ARG A 374 17.32 4.61 -10.49
CA ARG A 374 16.60 5.88 -10.26
C ARG A 374 17.37 6.89 -9.42
N ARG A 375 18.45 6.45 -8.79
CA ARG A 375 19.25 7.21 -7.84
C ARG A 375 20.72 6.92 -8.10
N PRO A 376 21.64 7.87 -7.86
CA PRO A 376 23.06 7.59 -7.94
C PRO A 376 23.43 6.46 -6.97
N TRP A 377 24.41 5.63 -7.33
CA TRP A 377 24.80 4.45 -6.55
C TRP A 377 25.13 4.76 -5.10
N ASP A 378 25.72 5.92 -4.80
CA ASP A 378 26.02 6.34 -3.43
C ASP A 378 24.75 6.52 -2.58
N ALA A 379 23.69 7.10 -3.15
CA ALA A 379 22.41 7.23 -2.47
C ALA A 379 21.72 5.87 -2.28
N ILE A 380 21.88 4.94 -3.23
CA ILE A 380 21.37 3.57 -3.10
C ILE A 380 22.11 2.82 -1.98
N ARG A 381 23.44 2.94 -1.93
CA ARG A 381 24.26 2.36 -0.85
C ARG A 381 23.84 2.88 0.52
N GLU A 382 23.64 4.20 0.64
CA GLU A 382 23.23 4.84 1.89
C GLU A 382 21.84 4.35 2.35
N LEU A 383 20.86 4.28 1.43
CA LEU A 383 19.50 3.80 1.76
C LEU A 383 19.49 2.31 2.13
N ALA A 384 20.20 1.50 1.36
CA ALA A 384 20.33 0.07 1.63
C ALA A 384 21.00 -0.16 3.00
N ASP A 385 22.03 0.63 3.35
CA ASP A 385 22.70 0.52 4.64
C ASP A 385 21.80 0.89 5.83
N LYS A 386 21.06 1.99 5.72
CA LYS A 386 20.05 2.37 6.72
C LYS A 386 19.02 1.26 6.93
N ARG A 387 18.48 0.70 5.84
CA ARG A 387 17.53 -0.43 5.90
C ARG A 387 18.16 -1.64 6.60
N ARG A 388 19.40 -2.02 6.23
CA ARG A 388 20.12 -3.16 6.83
C ARG A 388 20.30 -2.98 8.34
N ARG A 389 20.70 -1.79 8.78
CA ARG A 389 20.88 -1.46 10.21
C ARG A 389 19.56 -1.55 10.99
N VAL A 390 18.48 -0.93 10.48
CA VAL A 390 17.15 -1.01 11.12
C VAL A 390 16.66 -2.45 11.14
N ALA A 391 16.81 -3.21 10.05
CA ALA A 391 16.40 -4.61 9.98
C ALA A 391 17.14 -5.52 10.96
N SER A 392 18.45 -5.31 11.15
CA SER A 392 19.23 -6.02 12.19
C SER A 392 18.65 -5.75 13.57
N LEU A 393 18.42 -4.48 13.90
CA LEU A 393 17.92 -4.08 15.21
C LEU A 393 16.52 -4.64 15.49
N VAL A 394 15.63 -4.60 14.50
CA VAL A 394 14.28 -5.18 14.60
C VAL A 394 14.37 -6.69 14.81
N CYS A 395 15.19 -7.41 14.04
CA CYS A 395 15.36 -8.86 14.20
C CYS A 395 15.90 -9.23 15.59
N ASP A 396 16.88 -8.48 16.10
CA ASP A 396 17.45 -8.71 17.43
C ASP A 396 16.41 -8.46 18.53
N THR A 397 15.61 -7.41 18.38
CA THR A 397 14.50 -7.11 19.30
C THR A 397 13.47 -8.24 19.35
N LEU A 398 13.09 -8.78 18.19
CA LEU A 398 12.15 -9.90 18.11
C LEU A 398 12.74 -11.19 18.72
N LEU A 399 14.03 -11.46 18.51
CA LEU A 399 14.70 -12.63 19.09
C LEU A 399 14.85 -12.51 20.60
N ALA A 400 15.12 -11.31 21.13
CA ALA A 400 15.24 -11.06 22.56
C ALA A 400 13.93 -11.30 23.33
N LYS A 401 12.79 -11.24 22.66
CA LYS A 401 11.48 -11.57 23.24
C LYS A 401 11.25 -13.07 23.44
N ILE A 402 12.05 -13.92 22.81
CA ILE A 402 11.91 -15.38 22.97
C ILE A 402 12.62 -15.80 24.26
N ALA A 403 11.88 -16.45 25.16
CA ALA A 403 12.46 -16.94 26.41
C ALA A 403 13.66 -17.87 26.11
N PRO A 404 14.79 -17.74 26.81
CA PRO A 404 16.00 -18.51 26.53
C PRO A 404 15.81 -20.02 26.71
N GLU A 405 14.82 -20.44 27.50
CA GLU A 405 14.45 -21.83 27.74
C GLU A 405 13.59 -22.45 26.61
N THR A 406 13.18 -21.66 25.61
CA THR A 406 12.32 -22.13 24.51
C THR A 406 13.06 -23.19 23.69
N PRO A 407 12.42 -24.35 23.42
CA PRO A 407 13.03 -25.40 22.62
C PRO A 407 13.23 -24.94 21.17
N PRO A 408 14.17 -25.56 20.42
CA PRO A 408 14.34 -25.30 18.99
C PRO A 408 13.02 -25.46 18.23
N ARG A 409 12.57 -24.38 17.59
CA ARG A 409 11.32 -24.36 16.79
C ARG A 409 11.50 -23.47 15.57
N ALA A 410 11.03 -23.99 14.43
CA ALA A 410 11.06 -23.26 13.16
C ALA A 410 10.02 -22.13 13.13
N GLU A 411 8.95 -22.22 13.90
CA GLU A 411 7.86 -21.23 13.94
C GLU A 411 7.54 -20.90 15.40
N VAL A 412 8.26 -19.92 15.95
CA VAL A 412 7.93 -19.31 17.25
C VAL A 412 7.16 -18.04 16.97
N LEU A 413 5.93 -17.96 17.45
CA LEU A 413 5.11 -16.75 17.35
C LEU A 413 5.61 -15.72 18.37
N VAL A 414 5.98 -14.54 17.89
CA VAL A 414 6.42 -13.40 18.69
C VAL A 414 5.45 -12.24 18.46
N GLU A 415 4.91 -11.72 19.55
CA GLU A 415 4.04 -10.54 19.58
C GLU A 415 4.86 -9.29 19.91
N PHE A 416 4.67 -8.22 19.14
CA PHE A 416 5.39 -6.96 19.29
C PHE A 416 4.58 -5.76 18.84
N SER A 417 4.93 -4.58 19.32
CA SER A 417 4.31 -3.31 18.88
C SER A 417 5.27 -2.44 18.09
N PHE A 418 4.72 -1.54 17.29
CA PHE A 418 5.50 -0.57 16.54
C PHE A 418 6.26 0.42 17.46
N ASP A 419 5.67 0.77 18.61
CA ASP A 419 6.27 1.64 19.62
C ASP A 419 7.48 0.98 20.29
N GLU A 420 7.40 -0.33 20.57
CA GLU A 420 8.54 -1.09 21.10
C GLU A 420 9.75 -1.01 20.15
N LEU A 421 9.54 -1.22 18.85
CA LEU A 421 10.61 -1.13 17.85
C LEU A 421 11.14 0.30 17.72
N ARG A 422 10.25 1.28 17.80
CA ARG A 422 10.58 2.71 17.79
C ARG A 422 11.51 3.09 18.93
N VAL A 423 11.20 2.69 20.16
CA VAL A 423 12.04 2.95 21.33
C VAL A 423 13.44 2.35 21.16
N VAL A 424 13.56 1.17 20.54
CA VAL A 424 14.87 0.55 20.31
C VAL A 424 15.68 1.33 19.26
N VAL A 425 15.06 1.77 18.16
CA VAL A 425 15.75 2.60 17.16
C VAL A 425 16.13 3.98 17.71
N GLU A 426 15.28 4.60 18.53
CA GLU A 426 15.56 5.92 19.14
C GLU A 426 16.75 5.88 20.12
N ARG A 427 17.07 4.72 20.70
CA ARG A 427 18.25 4.54 21.55
C ARG A 427 19.56 4.54 20.77
N ASP A 428 19.54 4.18 19.49
CA ASP A 428 20.70 4.30 18.59
C ASP A 428 20.77 5.72 18.03
N GLN A 429 21.53 6.59 18.72
CA GLN A 429 21.65 8.01 18.35
C GLN A 429 22.21 8.21 16.94
N ALA A 430 23.09 7.31 16.46
CA ALA A 430 23.64 7.40 15.12
C ALA A 430 22.57 7.07 14.07
N LEU A 431 21.83 5.98 14.27
CA LEU A 431 20.76 5.59 13.35
C LEU A 431 19.62 6.61 13.36
N ARG A 432 19.27 7.16 14.53
CA ARG A 432 18.21 8.17 14.64
C ARG A 432 18.52 9.46 13.90
N ALA A 433 19.77 9.92 13.92
CA ALA A 433 20.21 11.13 13.21
C ALA A 433 20.09 10.96 11.68
N ASP A 434 20.31 9.73 11.19
CA ASP A 434 20.31 9.38 9.77
C ASP A 434 18.90 9.18 9.17
N LEU A 435 17.89 8.97 10.01
CA LEU A 435 16.51 8.67 9.61
C LEU A 435 15.61 9.92 9.63
N LYS A 436 15.06 10.27 8.47
CA LYS A 436 14.09 11.38 8.31
C LYS A 436 12.71 11.03 8.86
N ASP A 437 12.21 9.86 8.47
CA ASP A 437 10.94 9.30 8.92
C ASP A 437 11.20 7.93 9.56
N LEU A 438 11.03 7.87 10.87
CA LEU A 438 11.31 6.67 11.65
C LEU A 438 10.25 5.59 11.41
N ASP A 439 8.99 5.99 11.27
CA ASP A 439 7.91 5.02 11.15
C ASP A 439 8.02 4.29 9.81
N ALA A 440 8.27 5.05 8.75
CA ALA A 440 8.44 4.50 7.43
C ALA A 440 9.71 3.65 7.29
N ALA A 441 10.76 3.95 8.05
CA ALA A 441 11.97 3.13 8.13
C ALA A 441 11.71 1.77 8.80
N LEU A 442 10.93 1.77 9.89
CA LEU A 442 10.53 0.55 10.60
C LEU A 442 9.61 -0.32 9.76
N GLU A 443 8.62 0.27 9.07
CA GLU A 443 7.74 -0.46 8.14
C GLU A 443 8.57 -1.14 7.06
N ARG A 444 9.50 -0.39 6.44
CA ARG A 444 10.37 -0.92 5.39
C ARG A 444 11.26 -2.05 5.90
N ALA A 445 11.81 -1.93 7.11
CA ALA A 445 12.66 -2.95 7.71
C ALA A 445 11.88 -4.23 8.05
N LEU A 446 10.70 -4.12 8.65
CA LEU A 446 9.81 -5.27 8.88
C LEU A 446 9.44 -5.97 7.57
N MET A 447 9.15 -5.18 6.55
CA MET A 447 8.87 -5.70 5.21
C MET A 447 10.06 -6.41 4.60
N PHE A 448 11.26 -5.85 4.73
CA PHE A 448 12.49 -6.47 4.28
C PHE A 448 12.70 -7.83 4.96
N LEU A 449 12.56 -7.90 6.28
CA LEU A 449 12.69 -9.16 7.02
C LEU A 449 11.66 -10.21 6.56
N HIS A 450 10.44 -9.78 6.25
CA HIS A 450 9.38 -10.64 5.74
C HIS A 450 9.65 -11.16 4.32
N GLU A 451 9.99 -10.27 3.39
CA GLU A 451 10.30 -10.58 1.99
C GLU A 451 11.46 -11.59 1.86
N GLN A 452 12.48 -11.42 2.71
CA GLN A 452 13.65 -12.30 2.75
C GLN A 452 13.41 -13.58 3.58
N ARG A 453 12.16 -13.77 4.05
CA ARG A 453 11.73 -14.88 4.91
C ARG A 453 12.56 -15.02 6.18
N VAL A 454 13.18 -13.94 6.67
CA VAL A 454 13.87 -13.90 7.97
C VAL A 454 12.86 -14.06 9.08
N ILE A 455 11.73 -13.37 8.95
CA ILE A 455 10.51 -13.55 9.75
C ILE A 455 9.32 -13.77 8.83
N VAL A 456 8.20 -14.25 9.37
CA VAL A 456 6.93 -14.32 8.63
C VAL A 456 5.86 -13.58 9.42
N LEU A 457 5.42 -12.41 8.92
CA LEU A 457 4.31 -11.68 9.53
C LEU A 457 3.02 -12.50 9.35
N GLN A 458 2.24 -12.69 10.43
CA GLN A 458 1.07 -13.58 10.43
C GLN A 458 -0.03 -13.15 9.45
N GLN A 459 -0.05 -11.87 9.07
CA GLN A 459 -0.95 -11.29 8.05
C GLN A 459 -0.17 -10.73 6.84
N GLY A 460 1.12 -11.06 6.66
CA GLY A 460 1.90 -10.59 5.49
C GLY A 460 1.92 -9.07 5.31
N LEU A 461 1.78 -8.59 4.06
CA LEU A 461 1.69 -7.15 3.75
C LEU A 461 0.36 -6.51 4.19
N ALA A 462 -0.66 -7.30 4.52
CA ALA A 462 -1.98 -6.84 4.97
C ALA A 462 -1.93 -6.12 6.33
N VAL A 463 -0.83 -6.26 7.06
CA VAL A 463 -0.59 -5.56 8.33
C VAL A 463 -0.51 -4.05 8.15
N PHE A 464 0.02 -3.59 7.00
CA PHE A 464 0.30 -2.18 6.75
C PHE A 464 -0.64 -1.55 5.70
N ARG A 465 -1.49 -2.36 5.05
CA ARG A 465 -2.39 -1.94 3.95
C ARG A 465 -3.69 -2.74 3.99
N SER A 466 -4.79 -2.17 3.47
CA SER A 466 -6.06 -2.89 3.34
C SER A 466 -5.89 -4.15 2.49
N ALA A 467 -6.29 -5.30 3.02
CA ALA A 467 -6.27 -6.58 2.32
C ALA A 467 -7.67 -7.13 2.14
N MET A 468 -7.86 -7.89 1.07
CA MET A 468 -9.11 -8.57 0.74
C MET A 468 -8.94 -10.05 1.08
N ARG A 469 -9.95 -10.65 1.72
CA ARG A 469 -10.06 -12.10 1.85
C ARG A 469 -10.89 -12.60 0.67
N ILE A 470 -10.29 -13.46 -0.13
CA ILE A 470 -10.87 -13.92 -1.39
C ILE A 470 -11.11 -15.42 -1.23
N ARG A 471 -12.37 -15.82 -1.37
CA ARG A 471 -12.79 -17.22 -1.49
C ARG A 471 -12.98 -17.53 -2.96
N LEU A 472 -12.20 -18.47 -3.49
CA LEU A 472 -12.36 -18.88 -4.88
C LEU A 472 -13.48 -19.90 -4.99
N GLN A 473 -14.33 -19.77 -6.00
CA GLN A 473 -15.28 -20.82 -6.30
C GLN A 473 -14.58 -21.89 -7.15
N PRO A 474 -14.74 -23.19 -6.83
CA PRO A 474 -14.31 -24.25 -7.73
C PRO A 474 -15.14 -24.17 -9.02
N ASP A 475 -14.44 -24.29 -10.17
CA ASP A 475 -15.00 -24.21 -11.52
C ASP A 475 -16.23 -25.10 -11.73
#